data_AF-H1S997-F1
#
_entry.id   AF-H1S997-F1
#
_cell.length_a   1.000
_cell.length_b   1.000
_cell.length_c   1.000
_cell.angle_alpha   90.00
_cell.angle_beta   90.00
_cell.angle_gamma   90.00
#
_symmetry.space_group_name_H-M   'P 1'
#
loop_
_entity.id
_entity.type
_entity.pdbx_description
1 polymer ?
#
loop_
_entity_poly.entity_id
_entity_poly.type
_entity_poly.pdbx_seq_one_letter_code
_entity_poly.pdbx_strand_id
1 'polypeptide(L)' 'MKVGIFDDLLGYASELGLQEAELREAIKTWCRGTRYKACLTEGAARVDLNGADVGSVTQAEATRFKK' A
#
# COMPACT_ATOMS: atom_id res chain seq x y z
N MET A 1 3.96 -2.28 -1.86
CA MET A 1 3.48 -0.93 -1.48
C MET A 1 4.07 -0.56 -0.12
N LYS A 2 4.71 0.62 -0.02
CA LYS A 2 5.31 1.15 1.21
C LYS A 2 4.32 1.19 2.39
N VAL A 3 4.82 0.95 3.60
CA VAL A 3 4.06 1.19 4.84
C VAL A 3 4.03 2.70 5.08
N GLY A 4 2.84 3.27 5.32
CA GLY A 4 2.69 4.73 5.42
C GLY A 4 2.57 5.45 4.07
N ILE A 5 2.35 4.73 2.96
CA ILE A 5 2.15 5.33 1.61
C ILE A 5 1.05 6.41 1.56
N PHE A 6 0.11 6.35 2.50
CA PHE A 6 -0.96 7.34 2.61
C PHE A 6 -0.42 8.74 2.89
N ASP A 7 0.61 8.88 3.73
CA ASP A 7 1.20 10.18 4.05
C ASP A 7 1.92 10.75 2.82
N ASP A 8 2.58 9.90 2.04
CA ASP A 8 3.18 10.30 0.76
C ASP A 8 2.10 10.81 -0.21
N LEU A 9 0.97 10.08 -0.31
CA LEU A 9 -0.15 10.43 -1.19
C LEU A 9 -0.88 11.70 -0.76
N LEU A 10 -0.98 11.98 0.55
CA LEU A 10 -1.53 13.23 1.06
C LEU A 10 -0.76 14.45 0.56
N GLY A 11 0.56 14.33 0.40
CA GLY A 11 1.39 15.39 -0.19
C GLY A 11 0.97 15.78 -1.62
N TYR A 12 0.40 14.85 -2.38
CA TYR A 12 -0.08 15.07 -3.75
C TYR A 12 -1.58 15.34 -3.84
N ALA A 13 -2.34 15.11 -2.77
CA ALA A 13 -3.81 15.16 -2.81
C ALA A 13 -4.33 16.53 -3.28
N SER A 14 -3.73 17.63 -2.82
CA SER A 14 -4.11 18.98 -3.23
C SER A 14 -3.83 19.28 -4.70
N GLU A 15 -2.73 18.77 -5.25
CA GLU A 15 -2.37 18.94 -6.66
C GLU A 15 -3.31 18.15 -7.58
N LEU A 16 -3.74 16.98 -7.12
CA LEU A 16 -4.64 16.08 -7.85
C LEU A 16 -6.13 16.41 -7.64
N GLY A 17 -6.46 17.40 -6.81
CA GLY A 17 -7.84 17.76 -6.48
C GLY A 17 -8.60 16.67 -5.71
N LEU A 18 -7.89 15.81 -4.98
CA LEU A 18 -8.46 14.70 -4.22
C LEU A 18 -8.67 15.09 -2.76
N GLN A 19 -9.79 14.63 -2.18
CA GLN A 19 -10.02 14.76 -0.75
C GLN A 19 -9.38 13.62 0.03
N GLU A 20 -8.97 13.90 1.26
CA GLU A 20 -8.39 12.90 2.17
C GLU A 20 -9.28 11.65 2.30
N ALA A 21 -10.60 11.84 2.44
CA ALA A 21 -11.54 10.75 2.61
C ALA A 21 -11.59 9.82 1.38
N GLU A 22 -11.55 10.39 0.18
CA GLU A 22 -11.53 9.64 -1.08
C GLU A 22 -10.24 8.81 -1.19
N LEU A 23 -9.11 9.40 -0.82
CA LEU A 23 -7.82 8.72 -0.79
C LEU A 23 -7.80 7.55 0.20
N ARG A 24 -8.34 7.75 1.41
CA ARG A 24 -8.46 6.69 2.41
C ARG A 24 -9.31 5.52 1.90
N GLU A 25 -10.45 5.80 1.30
CA GLU A 25 -11.34 4.76 0.76
C GLU A 25 -10.73 4.06 -0.46
N ALA A 26 -10.02 4.76 -1.33
CA ALA A 26 -9.30 4.17 -2.45
C ALA A 26 -8.21 3.18 -1.99
N ILE A 27 -7.35 3.58 -1.04
CA ILE A 27 -6.30 2.71 -0.48
C ILE A 27 -6.91 1.48 0.20
N LYS A 28 -7.97 1.69 0.98
CA LYS A 28 -8.68 0.60 1.67
C LYS A 28 -9.28 -0.39 0.67
N THR A 29 -9.88 0.10 -0.41
CA THR A 29 -10.41 -0.73 -1.50
C THR A 29 -9.31 -1.56 -2.15
N TRP A 30 -8.17 -0.93 -2.47
CA TRP A 30 -7.00 -1.61 -3.02
C TRP A 30 -6.46 -2.72 -2.09
N CYS A 31 -6.20 -2.39 -0.81
CA CYS A 31 -5.64 -3.31 0.18
C CYS A 31 -6.56 -4.49 0.51
N ARG A 32 -7.87 -4.38 0.25
CA ARG A 32 -8.84 -5.49 0.43
C ARG A 32 -8.88 -6.45 -0.75
N GLY A 33 -8.41 -6.02 -1.93
CA GLY A 33 -8.44 -6.79 -3.16
C GLY A 33 -7.58 -8.05 -3.14
N THR A 34 -7.97 -9.05 -3.91
CA THR A 34 -7.24 -10.32 -4.05
C THR A 34 -5.85 -10.13 -4.64
N ARG A 35 -5.70 -9.18 -5.57
CA ARG A 35 -4.40 -8.83 -6.18
C ARG A 35 -3.39 -8.35 -5.15
N TYR A 36 -3.79 -7.43 -4.27
CA TYR A 36 -2.91 -6.96 -3.20
C TYR A 36 -2.48 -8.10 -2.27
N LYS A 37 -3.44 -8.95 -1.87
CA LYS A 37 -3.17 -10.12 -1.03
C LYS A 37 -2.19 -11.10 -1.68
N ALA A 38 -2.34 -11.38 -2.98
CA ALA A 38 -1.45 -12.27 -3.71
C ALA A 38 0.01 -11.77 -3.74
N CYS A 39 0.22 -10.46 -3.68
CA CYS A 39 1.56 -9.86 -3.64
C CYS A 39 2.18 -9.84 -2.23
N LEU A 40 1.44 -10.16 -1.16
CA LEU A 40 1.98 -10.25 0.20
C LEU A 40 2.71 -11.58 0.42
N THR A 41 3.80 -11.75 -0.30
CA THR A 41 4.72 -12.89 -0.14
C THR A 41 5.92 -12.45 0.69
N GLU A 42 6.37 -13.27 1.62
CA GLU A 42 7.55 -12.99 2.44
C GLU A 42 8.76 -12.63 1.57
N GLY A 43 9.48 -11.56 1.95
CA GLY A 43 10.63 -11.06 1.21
C GLY A 43 10.29 -10.20 -0.02
N ALA A 44 9.01 -10.11 -0.43
CA ALA A 44 8.62 -9.26 -1.54
C ALA A 44 8.90 -7.78 -1.22
N ALA A 45 9.51 -7.06 -2.16
CA ALA A 45 9.87 -5.66 -1.97
C ALA A 45 8.63 -4.76 -1.85
N ARG A 46 8.70 -3.81 -0.93
CA ARG A 46 7.75 -2.72 -0.80
C ARG A 46 8.30 -1.53 -1.58
N VAL A 47 7.58 -1.14 -2.61
CA VAL A 47 7.88 0.05 -3.40
C VAL A 47 7.14 1.29 -2.91
N ASP A 48 7.78 2.45 -2.99
CA ASP A 48 7.19 3.78 -2.79
C ASP A 48 6.56 4.34 -4.09
N LEU A 49 6.14 5.62 -4.07
CA LEU A 49 5.53 6.29 -5.23
C LEU A 49 6.51 6.51 -6.40
N ASN A 50 7.81 6.54 -6.14
CA ASN A 50 8.86 6.67 -7.16
C ASN A 50 9.31 5.31 -7.70
N GLY A 51 8.75 4.21 -7.18
CA GLY A 51 9.16 2.85 -7.52
C GLY A 51 10.43 2.39 -6.81
N ALA A 52 10.92 3.14 -5.81
CA ALA A 52 12.08 2.74 -5.04
C ALA A 52 11.72 1.72 -3.96
N ASP A 53 12.61 0.76 -3.73
CA ASP A 53 12.47 -0.24 -2.68
C ASP A 53 12.72 0.40 -1.31
N VAL A 54 11.75 0.26 -0.40
CA VAL A 54 11.76 0.87 0.93
C VAL A 54 11.56 -0.17 2.04
N GLY A 55 11.80 -1.44 1.74
CA GLY A 55 11.71 -2.57 2.66
C GLY A 55 11.08 -3.79 2.02
N SER A 56 10.75 -4.79 2.83
CA SER A 56 10.16 -6.05 2.37
C SER A 56 8.99 -6.49 3.23
N VAL A 57 8.12 -7.33 2.67
CA VAL A 57 7.04 -7.99 3.39
C VAL A 57 7.63 -9.00 4.38
N THR A 58 7.23 -8.90 5.64
CA THR A 58 7.64 -9.82 6.71
C THR A 58 6.82 -11.12 6.65
N GLN A 59 7.33 -12.18 7.28
CA GLN A 59 6.62 -13.45 7.40
C GLN A 59 5.23 -13.29 8.05
N ALA A 60 5.13 -12.48 9.10
CA ALA A 60 3.87 -12.21 9.80
C ALA A 60 2.83 -11.54 8.89
N GLU A 61 3.26 -10.66 7.99
CA GLU A 61 2.37 -10.02 7.02
C GLU A 61 1.93 -10.98 5.91
N ALA A 62 2.83 -11.87 5.48
CA ALA A 62 2.55 -12.87 4.45
C ALA A 62 1.56 -13.95 4.90
N THR A 63 1.49 -14.22 6.21
CA THR A 63 0.55 -15.21 6.78
C THR A 63 -0.76 -14.60 7.25
N ARG A 64 -0.83 -13.28 7.46
CA ARG A 64 -2.03 -12.55 7.95
C ARG A 64 -3.31 -12.81 7.14
N PHE A 65 -3.16 -13.17 5.87
CA PHE A 65 -4.29 -13.41 4.95
C PHE A 65 -4.44 -14.89 4.54
N LYS A 66 -3.60 -15.79 5.06
CA LYS A 66 -3.73 -17.23 4.85
C LYS A 66 -4.73 -17.76 5.89
N LYS A 67 -5.74 -18.51 5.42
CA LYS A 67 -6.70 -19.22 6.28
C LYS A 67 -6.12 -20.53 6.75
#